data_AF-A0A336NF62-F1
#
_entry.id   AF-A0A336NF62-F1
#
_cell.length_a   1.000
_cell.length_b   1.000
_cell.length_c   1.000
_cell.angle_alpha   90.00
_cell.angle_beta   90.00
_cell.angle_gamma   90.00
#
_symmetry.space_group_name_H-M   'P 1'
#
loop_
_entity.id
_entity.type
_entity.pdbx_description
1 polymer ?
#
loop_
_entity_poly.entity_id
_entity_poly.type
_entity_poly.pdbx_seq_one_letter_code
_entity_poly.pdbx_strand_id
1 'polypeptide(L)'
;MNNSQWWKNGVIYQIYPKSFQDTTGSGTGDIQGIIKRLDYLQTLGIDAIWITPMYVSPQIDNGYDIADYRNIDPSYGTMADFEQLVAEAHKRNIRIVMDMVFNHSSTFHEWFQKGEDPSSEYHDYYIWCEQPTNWKSKFGGSAWKWSDKAQQYYLHLFATEQADLNWENPKVRSELFAICKFWAEKGIDGLRLDVVNLISKPEVFENDYEGDGRRFYTDGPKIHEYLQILNQNALTPYGLMSVGEMSSTQLEHCQQYANLDGTELSMTFNFHHLKVDYPNGEKWTYAKPDYVALKSIFNYWQQGMHGRAWNALFWCNHDQPRIVSRFGDEGELHQTSAKMLAMLLHGMQGTPYIYQGEEIGMTNPNFTSIKDYRDVESLNAYQELKDKHLSETEILKILAQKSRDNARTPVQWDASENAGFSDGKPWINVAQNYHEINAEQALQDKKSVFYTYQRLIKLRKELPVFTDGDYRDLLPEHPWVWAYQRHADGKTLTVLANLSDELQSITLNVKGEELMNNYVDLERNTEEIALQPYQGVYLLS
;
A
#
# COMPACT_ATOMS: atom_id res chain seq x y z
N MET A 1 26.98 8.65 -3.91
CA MET A 1 25.56 9.06 -3.96
C MET A 1 25.26 9.84 -2.70
N ASN A 2 24.54 10.95 -2.81
CA ASN A 2 24.17 11.76 -1.65
C ASN A 2 23.24 10.91 -0.76
N ASN A 3 23.56 10.74 0.53
CA ASN A 3 22.84 9.82 1.44
C ASN A 3 21.37 10.25 1.67
N SER A 4 20.99 11.46 1.24
CA SER A 4 19.68 12.10 1.45
C SER A 4 18.53 11.61 0.54
N GLN A 5 18.80 10.84 -0.51
CA GLN A 5 17.77 10.31 -1.43
C GLN A 5 17.86 8.79 -1.62
N TRP A 6 18.27 8.07 -0.58
CA TRP A 6 18.42 6.60 -0.60
C TRP A 6 17.17 5.90 -1.16
N TRP A 7 15.98 6.46 -0.93
CA TRP A 7 14.69 5.91 -1.31
C TRP A 7 14.44 5.90 -2.82
N LYS A 8 15.07 6.79 -3.61
CA LYS A 8 14.88 6.80 -5.08
C LYS A 8 15.39 5.53 -5.75
N ASN A 9 16.50 4.99 -5.24
CA ASN A 9 17.10 3.76 -5.73
C ASN A 9 16.82 2.56 -4.81
N GLY A 10 16.00 2.76 -3.78
CA GLY A 10 15.68 1.75 -2.79
C GLY A 10 14.45 0.92 -3.16
N VAL A 11 14.28 -0.19 -2.47
CA VAL A 11 13.05 -0.99 -2.47
C VAL A 11 12.55 -1.14 -1.03
N ILE A 12 11.25 -0.90 -0.83
CA ILE A 12 10.62 -0.86 0.48
C ILE A 12 9.73 -2.09 0.64
N TYR A 13 9.82 -2.80 1.77
CA TYR A 13 8.97 -3.94 2.06
C TYR A 13 7.91 -3.56 3.09
N GLN A 14 6.63 -3.72 2.73
CA GLN A 14 5.52 -3.43 3.65
C GLN A 14 5.21 -4.65 4.51
N ILE A 15 5.23 -4.43 5.82
CA ILE A 15 4.85 -5.38 6.87
C ILE A 15 3.54 -4.94 7.50
N TYR A 16 2.58 -5.86 7.51
CA TYR A 16 1.37 -5.85 8.33
C TYR A 16 1.60 -6.77 9.56
N PRO A 17 2.03 -6.20 10.72
CA PRO A 17 2.62 -6.95 11.83
C PRO A 17 1.75 -8.09 12.34
N LYS A 18 0.45 -7.83 12.48
CA LYS A 18 -0.57 -8.77 12.98
C LYS A 18 -0.55 -10.12 12.27
N SER A 19 -0.08 -10.18 11.02
CA SER A 19 -0.02 -11.40 10.21
C SER A 19 1.38 -11.73 9.68
N PHE A 20 2.42 -11.05 10.15
CA PHE A 20 3.79 -11.30 9.66
C PHE A 20 4.42 -12.51 10.35
N GLN A 21 4.60 -12.47 11.67
CA GLN A 21 5.13 -13.59 12.45
C GLN A 21 4.74 -13.42 13.93
N ASP A 22 4.16 -14.46 14.52
CA ASP A 22 3.92 -14.56 15.97
C ASP A 22 5.08 -15.33 16.62
N THR A 23 5.54 -14.85 17.77
CA THR A 23 6.57 -15.47 18.61
C THR A 23 6.09 -15.76 20.03
N THR A 24 4.86 -15.36 20.35
CA THR A 24 4.22 -15.49 21.67
C THR A 24 3.25 -16.66 21.75
N GLY A 25 2.76 -17.15 20.61
CA GLY A 25 1.69 -18.15 20.54
C GLY A 25 0.30 -17.56 20.76
N SER A 26 0.16 -16.23 20.69
CA SER A 26 -1.13 -15.52 20.82
C SER A 26 -2.04 -15.69 19.60
N GLY A 27 -1.47 -16.11 18.46
CA GLY A 27 -2.14 -16.12 17.16
C GLY A 27 -2.08 -14.81 16.40
N THR A 28 -1.40 -13.80 16.95
CA THR A 28 -1.19 -12.48 16.34
C THR A 28 0.30 -12.20 16.26
N GLY A 29 0.76 -11.66 15.12
CA GLY A 29 2.16 -11.33 14.93
C GLY A 29 2.62 -10.12 15.75
N ASP A 30 3.91 -10.08 16.05
CA ASP A 30 4.53 -9.15 17.01
C ASP A 30 5.90 -8.62 16.55
N ILE A 31 6.44 -7.64 17.27
CA ILE A 31 7.72 -6.98 16.91
C ILE A 31 8.90 -7.96 16.93
N GLN A 32 8.94 -8.89 17.89
CA GLN A 32 9.99 -9.91 17.96
C GLN A 32 9.92 -10.86 16.74
N GLY A 33 8.71 -11.09 16.22
CA GLY A 33 8.48 -11.77 14.94
C GLY A 33 9.09 -11.05 13.75
N ILE A 34 9.00 -9.71 13.70
CA ILE A 34 9.68 -8.90 12.68
C ILE A 34 11.20 -9.06 12.80
N ILE A 35 11.73 -8.93 14.02
CA ILE A 35 13.18 -9.07 14.30
C ILE A 35 13.70 -10.44 13.83
N LYS A 36 12.96 -11.52 14.13
CA LYS A 36 13.29 -12.90 13.71
C LYS A 36 13.47 -13.05 12.21
N ARG A 37 12.82 -12.23 11.39
CA ARG A 37 12.81 -12.33 9.93
C ARG A 37 13.67 -11.26 9.23
N LEU A 38 14.42 -10.43 9.97
CA LEU A 38 15.29 -9.42 9.36
C LEU A 38 16.37 -10.01 8.44
N ASP A 39 16.90 -11.20 8.75
CA ASP A 39 17.89 -11.87 7.88
C ASP A 39 17.27 -12.34 6.55
N TYR A 40 16.00 -12.75 6.56
CA TYR A 40 15.24 -13.09 5.35
C TYR A 40 15.07 -11.85 4.47
N LEU A 41 14.69 -10.73 5.07
CA LEU A 41 14.50 -9.45 4.36
C LEU A 41 15.83 -8.89 3.83
N GLN A 42 16.91 -9.00 4.61
CA GLN A 42 18.25 -8.66 4.13
C GLN A 42 18.66 -9.53 2.95
N THR A 43 18.34 -10.83 2.98
CA THR A 43 18.59 -11.76 1.87
C THR A 43 17.80 -11.35 0.63
N LEU A 44 16.54 -10.93 0.76
CA LEU A 44 15.76 -10.39 -0.35
C LEU A 44 16.42 -9.13 -0.96
N GLY A 45 17.09 -8.33 -0.14
CA GLY A 45 17.93 -7.20 -0.55
C GLY A 45 17.26 -5.84 -0.42
N ILE A 46 16.17 -5.74 0.34
CA ILE A 46 15.41 -4.51 0.55
C ILE A 46 16.25 -3.43 1.26
N ASP A 47 15.81 -2.18 1.17
CA ASP A 47 16.51 -1.03 1.78
C ASP A 47 15.77 -0.46 2.99
N ALA A 48 14.47 -0.76 3.11
CA ALA A 48 13.64 -0.34 4.22
C ALA A 48 12.46 -1.29 4.44
N ILE A 49 11.97 -1.33 5.68
CA ILE A 49 10.65 -1.87 6.01
C ILE A 49 9.70 -0.72 6.33
N TRP A 50 8.52 -0.74 5.72
CA TRP A 50 7.37 0.05 6.16
C TRP A 50 6.48 -0.82 7.02
N ILE A 51 6.22 -0.38 8.25
CA ILE A 51 5.40 -1.11 9.20
C ILE A 51 4.08 -0.36 9.36
N THR A 52 2.96 -1.05 9.11
CA THR A 52 1.61 -0.51 9.37
C THR A 52 1.42 -0.22 10.88
N PRO A 53 0.38 0.50 11.32
CA PRO A 53 0.26 0.98 12.70
C PRO A 53 0.50 -0.10 13.78
N MET A 54 1.39 0.21 14.73
CA MET A 54 1.65 -0.59 15.94
C MET A 54 1.40 0.21 17.22
N TYR A 55 0.70 1.34 17.11
CA TYR A 55 0.36 2.19 18.25
C TYR A 55 -0.79 1.60 19.05
N VAL A 56 -0.91 2.00 20.32
CA VAL A 56 -2.07 1.63 21.14
C VAL A 56 -3.36 1.99 20.41
N SER A 57 -4.22 1.00 20.21
CA SER A 57 -5.47 1.14 19.47
C SER A 57 -6.52 0.15 20.01
N PRO A 58 -7.83 0.50 19.99
CA PRO A 58 -8.90 -0.45 20.25
C PRO A 58 -9.06 -1.50 19.14
N GLN A 59 -8.30 -1.40 18.04
CA GLN A 59 -8.24 -2.35 16.93
C GLN A 59 -9.55 -2.46 16.14
N ILE A 60 -10.35 -1.38 16.10
CA ILE A 60 -11.60 -1.31 15.31
C ILE A 60 -11.30 -1.41 13.81
N ASP A 61 -10.25 -0.73 13.35
CA ASP A 61 -9.73 -0.83 11.97
C ASP A 61 -8.25 -1.25 12.00
N ASN A 62 -7.95 -2.30 12.79
CA ASN A 62 -6.63 -2.95 12.85
C ASN A 62 -5.43 -1.99 13.11
N GLY A 63 -5.62 -0.98 13.96
CA GLY A 63 -4.56 -0.09 14.40
C GLY A 63 -4.59 1.32 13.79
N TYR A 64 -5.42 1.56 12.77
CA TYR A 64 -5.59 2.90 12.18
C TYR A 64 -6.41 3.84 13.07
N ASP A 65 -7.18 3.31 14.00
CA ASP A 65 -7.84 4.02 15.08
C ASP A 65 -6.89 4.20 16.29
N ILE A 66 -5.96 5.15 16.22
CA ILE A 66 -4.90 5.34 17.24
C ILE A 66 -5.43 6.01 18.51
N ALA A 67 -5.29 5.36 19.65
CA ALA A 67 -5.66 5.89 20.97
C ALA A 67 -4.47 6.50 21.75
N ASP A 68 -3.23 6.12 21.42
CA ASP A 68 -2.02 6.79 21.92
C ASP A 68 -0.87 6.67 20.91
N TYR A 69 -0.48 7.82 20.34
CA TYR A 69 0.56 7.90 19.32
C TYR A 69 1.99 7.62 19.80
N ARG A 70 2.27 7.67 21.11
CA ARG A 70 3.64 7.60 21.65
C ARG A 70 3.95 6.26 22.34
N ASN A 71 2.98 5.36 22.37
CA ASN A 71 3.13 4.03 22.94
C ASN A 71 2.87 2.95 21.89
N ILE A 72 3.63 1.86 21.99
CA ILE A 72 3.39 0.63 21.22
C ILE A 72 2.20 -0.11 21.84
N ASP A 73 1.32 -0.65 21.02
CA ASP A 73 0.24 -1.52 21.48
C ASP A 73 0.83 -2.75 22.18
N PRO A 74 0.42 -3.06 23.42
CA PRO A 74 0.93 -4.22 24.14
C PRO A 74 0.73 -5.55 23.43
N SER A 75 -0.20 -5.65 22.48
CA SER A 75 -0.38 -6.84 21.65
C SER A 75 0.76 -7.09 20.67
N TYR A 76 1.53 -6.06 20.29
CA TYR A 76 2.70 -6.17 19.42
C TYR A 76 4.03 -6.23 20.18
N GLY A 77 4.05 -5.79 21.44
CA GLY A 77 5.23 -5.80 22.30
C GLY A 77 5.40 -4.51 23.10
N THR A 78 6.65 -4.15 23.38
CA THR A 78 7.02 -2.99 24.19
C THR A 78 7.81 -1.96 23.37
N MET A 79 7.97 -0.76 23.94
CA MET A 79 8.87 0.25 23.36
C MET A 79 10.33 -0.25 23.24
N ALA A 80 10.78 -1.10 24.17
CA ALA A 80 12.12 -1.68 24.13
C ALA A 80 12.29 -2.66 22.96
N ASP A 81 11.24 -3.44 22.64
CA ASP A 81 11.23 -4.31 21.46
C ASP A 81 11.32 -3.48 20.17
N PHE A 82 10.62 -2.35 20.12
CA PHE A 82 10.71 -1.43 18.98
C PHE A 82 12.12 -0.82 18.83
N GLU A 83 12.72 -0.34 19.91
CA GLU A 83 14.10 0.19 19.89
C GLU A 83 15.11 -0.89 19.48
N GLN A 84 14.89 -2.15 19.90
CA GLN A 84 15.67 -3.30 19.44
C GLN A 84 15.47 -3.54 17.94
N LEU A 85 14.24 -3.47 17.43
CA LEU A 85 13.93 -3.62 16.00
C LEU A 85 14.69 -2.59 15.16
N VAL A 86 14.64 -1.31 15.56
CA VAL A 86 15.37 -0.23 14.89
C VAL A 86 16.87 -0.55 14.86
N ALA A 87 17.46 -0.90 16.01
CA ALA A 87 18.88 -1.20 16.10
C ALA A 87 19.30 -2.42 15.26
N GLU A 88 18.52 -3.50 15.26
CA GLU A 88 18.81 -4.71 14.49
C GLU A 88 18.60 -4.54 12.98
N ALA A 89 17.61 -3.74 12.56
CA ALA A 89 17.40 -3.38 11.17
C ALA A 89 18.56 -2.51 10.65
N HIS A 90 18.97 -1.50 11.43
CA HIS A 90 20.09 -0.62 11.07
C HIS A 90 21.42 -1.37 10.95
N LYS A 91 21.70 -2.37 11.80
CA LYS A 91 22.86 -3.27 11.66
C LYS A 91 22.90 -3.99 10.31
N ARG A 92 21.74 -4.19 9.68
CA ARG A 92 21.57 -4.84 8.37
C ARG A 92 21.46 -3.86 7.20
N ASN A 93 21.59 -2.55 7.47
CA ASN A 93 21.32 -1.44 6.54
C ASN A 93 19.86 -1.39 6.06
N ILE A 94 18.93 -1.87 6.88
CA ILE A 94 17.49 -1.78 6.64
C ILE A 94 16.96 -0.60 7.45
N ARG A 95 16.30 0.33 6.77
CA ARG A 95 15.66 1.50 7.38
C ARG A 95 14.25 1.19 7.90
N ILE A 96 13.79 1.96 8.87
CA ILE A 96 12.45 1.82 9.47
C ILE A 96 11.56 2.97 9.01
N VAL A 97 10.45 2.64 8.36
CA VAL A 97 9.39 3.58 7.98
C VAL A 97 8.13 3.24 8.78
N MET A 98 7.58 4.22 9.49
CA MET A 98 6.37 4.02 10.28
C MET A 98 5.15 4.62 9.58
N ASP A 99 4.02 3.94 9.70
CA ASP A 99 2.73 4.51 9.32
C ASP A 99 2.29 5.59 10.32
N MET A 100 1.81 6.74 9.87
CA MET A 100 1.30 7.82 10.72
C MET A 100 -0.07 8.25 10.24
N VAL A 101 -1.04 8.14 11.14
CA VAL A 101 -2.44 8.46 10.87
C VAL A 101 -2.78 9.80 11.51
N PHE A 102 -2.73 10.87 10.72
CA PHE A 102 -2.97 12.23 11.22
C PHE A 102 -4.27 12.86 10.71
N ASN A 103 -5.04 12.17 9.87
CA ASN A 103 -6.39 12.66 9.53
C ASN A 103 -7.35 12.57 10.72
N HIS A 104 -7.25 11.51 11.50
CA HIS A 104 -8.15 11.19 12.61
C HIS A 104 -7.37 10.53 13.74
N SER A 105 -7.98 10.49 14.93
CA SER A 105 -7.55 9.62 16.03
C SER A 105 -8.72 8.76 16.49
N SER A 106 -8.43 7.76 17.33
CA SER A 106 -9.46 7.00 18.01
C SER A 106 -10.34 7.92 18.88
N THR A 107 -11.64 7.63 19.00
CA THR A 107 -12.50 8.24 20.02
C THR A 107 -12.09 7.83 21.43
N PHE A 108 -11.26 6.78 21.58
CA PHE A 108 -10.64 6.40 22.85
C PHE A 108 -9.39 7.24 23.18
N HIS A 109 -8.91 8.07 22.25
CA HIS A 109 -7.78 8.96 22.48
C HIS A 109 -8.15 10.01 23.55
N GLU A 110 -7.20 10.33 24.43
CA GLU A 110 -7.40 11.29 25.53
C GLU A 110 -7.93 12.64 25.03
N TRP A 111 -7.40 13.11 23.90
CA TRP A 111 -7.89 14.33 23.23
C TRP A 111 -9.39 14.27 22.94
N PHE A 112 -9.91 13.17 22.38
CA PHE A 112 -11.34 13.07 22.06
C PHE A 112 -12.18 12.98 23.33
N GLN A 113 -11.80 12.12 24.27
CA GLN A 113 -12.51 11.95 25.54
C GLN A 113 -12.63 13.27 26.32
N LYS A 114 -11.57 14.09 26.32
CA LYS A 114 -11.60 15.44 26.90
C LYS A 114 -12.31 16.45 26.00
N GLY A 115 -12.25 16.28 24.68
CA GLY A 115 -12.88 17.17 23.71
C GLY A 115 -14.40 17.05 23.65
N GLU A 116 -14.98 15.99 24.20
CA GLU A 116 -16.44 15.87 24.37
C GLU A 116 -17.04 16.89 25.36
N ASP A 117 -16.23 17.55 26.18
CA ASP A 117 -16.62 18.71 26.98
C ASP A 117 -16.37 20.00 26.18
N PRO A 118 -17.42 20.76 25.79
CA PRO A 118 -17.26 22.00 25.02
C PRO A 118 -16.42 23.10 25.70
N SER A 119 -16.17 23.00 27.01
CA SER A 119 -15.31 23.93 27.75
C SER A 119 -13.83 23.52 27.78
N SER A 120 -13.51 22.31 27.33
CA SER A 120 -12.16 21.75 27.30
C SER A 120 -11.31 22.38 26.21
N GLU A 121 -10.01 22.55 26.46
CA GLU A 121 -9.08 23.01 25.42
C GLU A 121 -8.89 22.01 24.28
N TYR A 122 -9.28 20.75 24.49
CA TYR A 122 -9.27 19.70 23.48
C TYR A 122 -10.54 19.65 22.64
N HIS A 123 -11.56 20.46 22.94
CA HIS A 123 -12.80 20.46 22.16
C HIS A 123 -12.51 20.77 20.68
N ASP A 124 -11.76 21.84 20.43
CA ASP A 124 -11.37 22.27 19.09
C ASP A 124 -10.26 21.40 18.45
N TYR A 125 -9.87 20.27 19.06
CA TYR A 125 -9.00 19.29 18.41
C TYR A 125 -9.75 18.47 17.35
N TYR A 126 -11.08 18.44 17.42
CA TYR A 126 -11.95 17.72 16.50
C TYR A 126 -12.92 18.67 15.81
N ILE A 127 -13.61 18.16 14.81
CA ILE A 127 -14.56 18.93 14.00
C ILE A 127 -15.97 18.63 14.50
N TRP A 128 -16.58 19.62 15.16
CA TRP A 128 -17.95 19.55 15.69
C TRP A 128 -18.91 20.40 14.87
N CYS A 129 -20.16 19.97 14.73
CA CYS A 129 -21.22 20.76 14.13
C CYS A 129 -22.59 20.49 14.77
N GLU A 130 -23.48 21.48 14.71
CA GLU A 130 -24.88 21.31 15.11
C GLU A 130 -25.74 20.72 13.99
N GLN A 131 -25.45 21.11 12.74
CA GLN A 131 -26.21 20.72 11.55
C GLN A 131 -25.28 19.97 10.60
N PRO A 132 -25.34 18.62 10.56
CA PRO A 132 -24.46 17.83 9.73
C PRO A 132 -24.81 17.98 8.25
N THR A 133 -23.80 17.83 7.40
CA THR A 133 -24.00 17.72 5.95
C THR A 133 -24.48 16.30 5.58
N ASN A 134 -24.87 16.12 4.33
CA ASN A 134 -25.23 14.82 3.75
C ASN A 134 -24.02 13.96 3.34
N TRP A 135 -22.81 14.29 3.81
CA TRP A 135 -21.60 13.54 3.47
C TRP A 135 -21.65 12.11 4.00
N LYS A 136 -21.04 11.18 3.27
CA LYS A 136 -21.00 9.76 3.63
C LYS A 136 -19.62 9.35 4.13
N SER A 137 -19.60 8.46 5.12
CA SER A 137 -18.37 7.79 5.54
C SER A 137 -17.92 6.79 4.49
N LYS A 138 -16.59 6.61 4.36
CA LYS A 138 -15.98 5.60 3.49
C LYS A 138 -16.32 4.16 3.89
N PHE A 139 -16.74 3.93 5.13
CA PHE A 139 -17.19 2.62 5.64
C PHE A 139 -18.72 2.47 5.67
N GLY A 140 -19.43 3.38 5.00
CA GLY A 140 -20.89 3.37 4.89
C GLY A 140 -21.57 4.25 5.96
N GLY A 141 -22.79 4.69 5.65
CA GLY A 141 -23.56 5.58 6.53
C GLY A 141 -23.13 7.05 6.47
N SER A 142 -23.61 7.83 7.44
CA SER A 142 -23.29 9.26 7.62
C SER A 142 -21.82 9.44 7.98
N ALA A 143 -21.19 10.53 7.52
CA ALA A 143 -19.87 10.97 8.01
C ALA A 143 -19.95 11.72 9.37
N TRP A 144 -21.15 11.84 9.94
CA TRP A 144 -21.41 12.58 11.16
C TRP A 144 -22.06 11.70 12.22
N LYS A 145 -21.52 11.73 13.44
CA LYS A 145 -22.02 10.98 14.58
C LYS A 145 -22.32 11.92 15.75
N TRP A 146 -23.51 11.78 16.33
CA TRP A 146 -23.94 12.55 17.50
C TRP A 146 -23.18 12.13 18.76
N SER A 147 -22.67 13.09 19.52
CA SER A 147 -22.17 12.92 20.90
C SER A 147 -23.17 13.48 21.89
N ASP A 148 -23.66 12.64 22.80
CA ASP A 148 -24.55 13.06 23.88
C ASP A 148 -23.86 13.98 24.89
N LYS A 149 -22.53 13.93 25.02
CA LYS A 149 -21.79 14.80 25.94
C LYS A 149 -21.61 16.21 25.36
N ALA A 150 -21.20 16.28 24.10
CA ALA A 150 -20.97 17.56 23.42
C ALA A 150 -22.28 18.21 22.96
N GLN A 151 -23.38 17.45 22.86
CA GLN A 151 -24.64 17.88 22.24
C GLN A 151 -24.45 18.38 20.79
N GLN A 152 -23.53 17.74 20.07
CA GLN A 152 -23.14 18.08 18.70
C GLN A 152 -22.75 16.82 17.93
N TYR A 153 -22.73 16.91 16.61
CA TYR A 153 -22.16 15.89 15.74
C TYR A 153 -20.65 16.10 15.59
N TYR A 154 -19.86 15.04 15.63
CA TYR A 154 -18.47 15.07 15.20
C TYR A 154 -18.29 14.44 13.83
N LEU A 155 -17.32 14.94 13.06
CA LEU A 155 -16.95 14.37 11.77
C LEU A 155 -16.13 13.08 11.94
N HIS A 156 -16.49 12.06 11.17
CA HIS A 156 -15.70 10.84 10.98
C HIS A 156 -15.79 10.42 9.51
N LEU A 157 -14.69 10.57 8.77
CA LEU A 157 -14.64 10.13 7.36
C LEU A 157 -14.57 8.61 7.21
N PHE A 158 -14.26 7.90 8.30
CA PHE A 158 -14.11 6.45 8.36
C PHE A 158 -15.04 5.85 9.43
N ALA A 159 -14.57 4.91 10.25
CA ALA A 159 -15.36 4.32 11.34
C ALA A 159 -15.82 5.40 12.33
N THR A 160 -16.90 5.14 13.06
CA THR A 160 -17.41 6.09 14.07
C THR A 160 -16.40 6.35 15.19
N GLU A 161 -15.47 5.43 15.40
CA GLU A 161 -14.39 5.49 16.36
C GLU A 161 -13.16 6.24 15.82
N GLN A 162 -13.16 6.71 14.57
CA GLN A 162 -12.09 7.47 13.94
C GLN A 162 -12.53 8.94 13.75
N ALA A 163 -12.45 9.73 14.82
CA ALA A 163 -12.87 11.13 14.79
C ALA A 163 -11.80 12.00 14.10
N ASP A 164 -12.23 12.77 13.10
CA ASP A 164 -11.34 13.62 12.29
C ASP A 164 -10.74 14.77 13.11
N LEU A 165 -9.42 14.90 13.01
CA LEU A 165 -8.66 15.97 13.66
C LEU A 165 -8.86 17.30 12.93
N ASN A 166 -9.01 18.37 13.70
CA ASN A 166 -9.16 19.72 13.18
C ASN A 166 -7.78 20.34 12.88
N TRP A 167 -7.32 20.18 11.63
CA TRP A 167 -6.04 20.72 11.18
C TRP A 167 -5.99 22.25 11.10
N GLU A 168 -7.12 22.97 11.15
CA GLU A 168 -7.13 24.43 11.28
C GLU A 168 -6.54 24.88 12.62
N ASN A 169 -6.65 24.05 13.65
CA ASN A 169 -6.16 24.36 14.99
C ASN A 169 -4.62 24.24 15.07
N PRO A 170 -3.88 25.34 15.35
CA PRO A 170 -2.42 25.30 15.45
C PRO A 170 -1.91 24.43 16.60
N LYS A 171 -2.71 24.21 17.66
CA LYS A 171 -2.33 23.30 18.76
C LYS A 171 -2.30 21.85 18.28
N VAL A 172 -3.28 21.42 17.47
CA VAL A 172 -3.30 20.09 16.83
C VAL A 172 -2.05 19.89 15.99
N ARG A 173 -1.76 20.82 15.07
CA ARG A 173 -0.56 20.74 14.21
C ARG A 173 0.73 20.64 15.05
N SER A 174 0.85 21.42 16.11
CA SER A 174 2.01 21.40 17.01
C SER A 174 2.19 20.05 17.71
N GLU A 175 1.10 19.43 18.18
CA GLU A 175 1.14 18.09 18.77
C GLU A 175 1.56 17.01 17.77
N LEU A 176 1.04 17.08 16.54
CA LEU A 176 1.40 16.15 15.47
C LEU A 176 2.89 16.25 15.10
N PHE A 177 3.46 17.46 15.08
CA PHE A 177 4.90 17.66 14.87
C PHE A 177 5.72 17.09 16.03
N ALA A 178 5.25 17.24 17.26
CA ALA A 178 5.89 16.67 18.43
C ALA A 178 5.86 15.13 18.43
N ILE A 179 4.79 14.52 17.89
CA ILE A 179 4.71 13.07 17.67
C ILE A 179 5.77 12.63 16.65
N CYS A 180 5.89 13.31 15.51
CA CYS A 180 6.91 12.99 14.51
C CYS A 180 8.32 13.08 15.09
N LYS A 181 8.61 14.16 15.83
CA LYS A 181 9.87 14.35 16.54
C LYS A 181 10.18 13.19 17.49
N PHE A 182 9.20 12.78 18.30
CA PHE A 182 9.38 11.69 19.26
C PHE A 182 9.83 10.39 18.58
N TRP A 183 9.22 10.02 17.46
CA TRP A 183 9.60 8.82 16.73
C TRP A 183 10.91 9.00 15.97
N ALA A 184 11.18 10.17 15.40
CA ALA A 184 12.47 10.48 14.79
C ALA A 184 13.64 10.35 15.79
N GLU A 185 13.46 10.83 17.02
CA GLU A 185 14.44 10.68 18.10
C GLU A 185 14.64 9.21 18.53
N LYS A 186 13.69 8.32 18.22
CA LYS A 186 13.82 6.87 18.38
C LYS A 186 14.52 6.17 17.21
N GLY A 187 14.88 6.91 16.16
CA GLY A 187 15.71 6.42 15.05
C GLY A 187 14.95 5.87 13.85
N ILE A 188 13.68 6.24 13.65
CA ILE A 188 13.01 5.95 12.38
C ILE A 188 13.63 6.77 11.23
N ASP A 189 13.51 6.25 10.01
CA ASP A 189 14.11 6.82 8.80
C ASP A 189 13.06 7.41 7.84
N GLY A 190 11.78 7.18 8.12
CA GLY A 190 10.70 7.74 7.31
C GLY A 190 9.31 7.51 7.85
N LEU A 191 8.34 8.14 7.21
CA LEU A 191 6.92 8.08 7.53
C LEU A 191 6.10 7.78 6.28
N ARG A 192 5.14 6.88 6.41
CA ARG A 192 4.00 6.79 5.48
C ARG A 192 2.83 7.52 6.12
N LEU A 193 2.32 8.55 5.45
CA LEU A 193 1.22 9.38 5.97
C LEU A 193 -0.11 8.88 5.41
N ASP A 194 -0.94 8.30 6.30
CA ASP A 194 -2.24 7.73 5.96
C ASP A 194 -3.24 8.79 5.53
N VAL A 195 -3.90 8.55 4.39
CA VAL A 195 -4.96 9.39 3.79
C VAL A 195 -4.72 10.89 3.94
N VAL A 196 -3.46 11.31 3.82
CA VAL A 196 -3.02 12.64 4.25
C VAL A 196 -3.65 13.74 3.41
N ASN A 197 -4.10 13.41 2.20
CA ASN A 197 -4.79 14.36 1.33
C ASN A 197 -6.21 14.72 1.77
N LEU A 198 -6.69 14.18 2.89
CA LEU A 198 -8.01 14.46 3.45
C LEU A 198 -7.97 15.43 4.63
N ILE A 199 -6.78 15.83 5.12
CA ILE A 199 -6.64 16.61 6.37
C ILE A 199 -7.21 18.04 6.27
N SER A 200 -7.25 18.61 5.06
CA SER A 200 -7.79 19.95 4.83
C SER A 200 -9.30 19.87 4.54
N LYS A 201 -10.13 20.30 5.48
CA LYS A 201 -11.59 20.45 5.30
C LYS A 201 -11.93 21.86 4.80
N PRO A 202 -13.11 22.09 4.21
CA PRO A 202 -13.52 23.43 3.77
C PRO A 202 -13.85 24.31 4.98
N GLU A 203 -13.74 25.63 4.83
CA GLU A 203 -14.16 26.58 5.87
C GLU A 203 -15.68 26.59 6.06
N VAL A 204 -16.43 26.23 5.01
CA VAL A 204 -17.89 26.11 5.02
C VAL A 204 -18.28 24.69 4.64
N PHE A 205 -19.01 24.01 5.54
CA PHE A 205 -19.54 22.67 5.31
C PHE A 205 -20.88 22.76 4.60
N GLU A 206 -20.95 22.26 3.37
CA GLU A 206 -22.17 22.25 2.55
C GLU A 206 -22.55 20.85 2.08
N ASN A 207 -23.82 20.65 1.73
CA ASN A 207 -24.29 19.38 1.19
C ASN A 207 -23.71 19.12 -0.21
N ASP A 208 -23.34 17.87 -0.46
CA ASP A 208 -22.96 17.40 -1.79
C ASP A 208 -24.16 16.74 -2.49
N TYR A 209 -24.64 17.37 -3.56
CA TYR A 209 -25.72 16.81 -4.38
C TYR A 209 -25.19 16.10 -5.65
N GLU A 210 -23.88 16.11 -5.87
CA GLU A 210 -23.22 15.49 -7.03
C GLU A 210 -22.47 14.21 -6.65
N GLY A 211 -22.04 14.09 -5.40
CA GLY A 211 -21.29 12.95 -4.88
C GLY A 211 -21.62 12.61 -3.43
N ASP A 212 -20.60 12.23 -2.67
CA ASP A 212 -20.70 11.78 -1.29
C ASP A 212 -20.00 12.73 -0.28
N GLY A 213 -19.62 13.93 -0.74
CA GLY A 213 -18.88 14.92 0.04
C GLY A 213 -17.38 14.95 -0.25
N ARG A 214 -16.81 13.92 -0.89
CA ARG A 214 -15.34 13.81 -1.04
C ARG A 214 -14.67 14.99 -1.73
N ARG A 215 -15.35 15.65 -2.67
CA ARG A 215 -14.82 16.81 -3.40
C ARG A 215 -14.53 18.02 -2.51
N PHE A 216 -15.07 18.06 -1.29
CA PHE A 216 -14.87 19.16 -0.37
C PHE A 216 -13.64 19.00 0.53
N TYR A 217 -13.24 17.77 0.83
CA TYR A 217 -12.15 17.48 1.74
C TYR A 217 -10.96 16.77 1.09
N THR A 218 -11.13 16.19 -0.11
CA THR A 218 -10.04 15.55 -0.86
C THR A 218 -9.23 16.62 -1.57
N ASP A 219 -7.92 16.65 -1.34
CA ASP A 219 -7.02 17.68 -1.85
C ASP A 219 -7.51 19.09 -1.48
N GLY A 220 -7.99 19.23 -0.23
CA GLY A 220 -8.67 20.42 0.26
C GLY A 220 -7.84 21.71 0.22
N PRO A 221 -8.47 22.87 0.48
CA PRO A 221 -7.93 24.19 0.10
C PRO A 221 -6.57 24.54 0.71
N LYS A 222 -6.24 24.02 1.90
CA LYS A 222 -4.99 24.29 2.63
C LYS A 222 -4.06 23.07 2.66
N ILE A 223 -4.32 22.04 1.84
CA ILE A 223 -3.58 20.78 1.92
C ILE A 223 -2.07 20.97 1.69
N HIS A 224 -1.70 21.69 0.63
CA HIS A 224 -0.30 21.96 0.29
C HIS A 224 0.38 22.84 1.37
N GLU A 225 -0.33 23.83 1.90
CA GLU A 225 0.17 24.64 3.02
C GLU A 225 0.48 23.76 4.24
N TYR A 226 -0.45 22.88 4.63
CA TYR A 226 -0.26 21.99 5.77
C TYR A 226 0.88 21.00 5.59
N LEU A 227 1.06 20.46 4.39
CA LEU A 227 2.17 19.55 4.09
C LEU A 227 3.52 20.27 4.07
N GLN A 228 3.58 21.51 3.57
CA GLN A 228 4.80 22.31 3.63
C GLN A 228 5.18 22.65 5.08
N ILE A 229 4.21 23.03 5.91
CA ILE A 229 4.44 23.29 7.34
C ILE A 229 4.87 22.01 8.04
N LEU A 230 4.21 20.87 7.78
CA LEU A 230 4.59 19.57 8.33
C LEU A 230 6.02 19.21 7.94
N ASN A 231 6.38 19.36 6.67
CA ASN A 231 7.74 19.07 6.20
C ASN A 231 8.78 19.91 6.96
N GLN A 232 8.60 21.23 6.97
CA GLN A 232 9.54 22.17 7.59
C GLN A 232 9.75 21.92 9.09
N ASN A 233 8.71 21.50 9.80
CA ASN A 233 8.74 21.35 11.26
C ASN A 233 9.03 19.91 11.73
N ALA A 234 8.75 18.90 10.91
CA ALA A 234 8.70 17.51 11.37
C ALA A 234 9.38 16.48 10.45
N LEU A 235 9.62 16.77 9.16
CA LEU A 235 10.23 15.81 8.24
C LEU A 235 11.68 16.17 7.92
N THR A 236 11.90 17.32 7.28
CA THR A 236 13.23 17.79 6.88
C THR A 236 14.21 17.92 8.05
N PRO A 237 13.83 18.47 9.22
CA PRO A 237 14.77 18.61 10.35
C PRO A 237 15.40 17.30 10.82
N TYR A 238 14.73 16.17 10.57
CA TYR A 238 15.17 14.83 10.97
C TYR A 238 15.59 13.96 9.78
N GLY A 239 15.57 14.49 8.55
CA GLY A 239 15.96 13.75 7.35
C GLY A 239 15.04 12.57 7.01
N LEU A 240 13.77 12.62 7.42
CA LEU A 240 12.81 11.54 7.20
C LEU A 240 12.38 11.48 5.73
N MET A 241 12.43 10.27 5.14
CA MET A 241 11.70 10.00 3.91
C MET A 241 10.19 10.03 4.19
N SER A 242 9.39 10.61 3.30
CA SER A 242 7.94 10.65 3.48
C SER A 242 7.20 10.19 2.24
N VAL A 243 6.22 9.30 2.43
CA VAL A 243 5.30 8.87 1.39
C VAL A 243 3.87 9.15 1.83
N GLY A 244 3.12 9.88 1.00
CA GLY A 244 1.72 10.14 1.27
C GLY A 244 0.81 9.12 0.58
N GLU A 245 -0.18 8.62 1.30
CA GLU A 245 -1.27 7.86 0.68
C GLU A 245 -2.39 8.80 0.19
N MET A 246 -2.69 8.71 -1.10
CA MET A 246 -3.71 9.53 -1.75
C MET A 246 -4.92 8.66 -2.12
N SER A 247 -6.01 8.74 -1.36
CA SER A 247 -7.18 7.86 -1.56
C SER A 247 -7.86 8.03 -2.94
N SER A 248 -7.96 9.28 -3.37
CA SER A 248 -8.24 9.74 -4.74
C SER A 248 -7.54 11.07 -4.91
N THR A 249 -6.91 11.31 -6.05
CA THR A 249 -6.20 12.57 -6.31
C THR A 249 -6.00 12.79 -7.80
N GLN A 250 -5.57 13.98 -8.18
CA GLN A 250 -5.20 14.33 -9.56
C GLN A 250 -3.68 14.35 -9.71
N LEU A 251 -3.19 14.17 -10.93
CA LEU A 251 -1.76 14.18 -11.22
C LEU A 251 -1.11 15.50 -10.80
N GLU A 252 -1.78 16.62 -11.01
CA GLU A 252 -1.32 17.96 -10.70
C GLU A 252 -1.10 18.18 -9.20
N HIS A 253 -1.94 17.54 -8.36
CA HIS A 253 -1.73 17.52 -6.92
C HIS A 253 -0.54 16.64 -6.55
N CYS A 254 -0.41 15.44 -7.11
CA CYS A 254 0.77 14.59 -6.89
C CYS A 254 2.08 15.22 -7.37
N GLN A 255 2.06 16.02 -8.45
CA GLN A 255 3.20 16.79 -8.90
C GLN A 255 3.64 17.83 -7.88
N GLN A 256 2.71 18.38 -7.10
CA GLN A 256 3.01 19.29 -5.98
C GLN A 256 3.39 18.51 -4.72
N TYR A 257 2.63 17.49 -4.33
CA TYR A 257 2.89 16.66 -3.15
C TYR A 257 4.28 16.04 -3.15
N ALA A 258 4.70 15.45 -4.26
CA ALA A 258 5.96 14.71 -4.37
C ALA A 258 6.96 15.41 -5.27
N ASN A 259 6.89 16.73 -5.36
CA ASN A 259 7.75 17.51 -6.23
C ASN A 259 9.25 17.24 -5.95
N LEU A 260 10.10 17.39 -6.96
CA LEU A 260 11.53 17.09 -6.81
C LEU A 260 12.34 18.11 -6.00
N ASP A 261 11.79 19.30 -5.72
CA ASP A 261 12.44 20.28 -4.83
C ASP A 261 12.30 19.90 -3.34
N GLY A 262 11.35 19.01 -3.03
CA GLY A 262 11.18 18.40 -1.71
C GLY A 262 10.50 19.31 -0.69
N THR A 263 9.69 20.27 -1.13
CA THR A 263 8.94 21.19 -0.25
C THR A 263 7.80 20.52 0.51
N GLU A 264 7.28 19.37 0.07
CA GLU A 264 6.17 18.64 0.70
C GLU A 264 6.56 17.21 1.10
N LEU A 265 6.34 16.21 0.24
CA LEU A 265 6.61 14.80 0.50
C LEU A 265 7.69 14.26 -0.45
N SER A 266 8.30 13.12 -0.10
CA SER A 266 9.29 12.47 -0.97
C SER A 266 8.64 11.77 -2.17
N MET A 267 7.47 11.16 -1.97
CA MET A 267 6.72 10.45 -3.00
C MET A 267 5.23 10.30 -2.62
N THR A 268 4.40 9.87 -3.57
CA THR A 268 2.98 9.57 -3.31
C THR A 268 2.56 8.20 -3.84
N PHE A 269 1.70 7.52 -3.08
CA PHE A 269 0.86 6.44 -3.60
C PHE A 269 -0.37 7.03 -4.31
N ASN A 270 -0.71 6.48 -5.47
CA ASN A 270 -2.03 6.65 -6.07
C ASN A 270 -2.67 5.27 -6.28
N PHE A 271 -4.00 5.22 -6.31
CA PHE A 271 -4.77 3.96 -6.33
C PHE A 271 -5.56 3.76 -7.63
N HIS A 272 -5.28 4.53 -8.69
CA HIS A 272 -6.09 4.48 -9.92
C HIS A 272 -5.96 3.13 -10.64
N HIS A 273 -4.75 2.57 -10.68
CA HIS A 273 -4.48 1.27 -11.32
C HIS A 273 -5.18 0.10 -10.62
N LEU A 274 -5.54 0.26 -9.35
CA LEU A 274 -6.22 -0.75 -8.54
C LEU A 274 -7.75 -0.60 -8.59
N LYS A 275 -8.28 0.16 -9.54
CA LYS A 275 -9.73 0.35 -9.76
C LYS A 275 -10.19 -0.09 -11.16
N VAL A 276 -9.29 -0.67 -11.96
CA VAL A 276 -9.55 -1.11 -13.36
C VAL A 276 -10.49 -2.31 -13.48
N ASP A 277 -10.82 -2.94 -12.36
CA ASP A 277 -11.76 -4.05 -12.23
C ASP A 277 -12.99 -3.64 -11.40
N TYR A 278 -13.30 -2.33 -11.33
CA TYR A 278 -14.48 -1.76 -10.64
C TYR A 278 -15.43 -1.17 -11.69
N PRO A 279 -16.31 -1.99 -12.31
CA PRO A 279 -17.36 -1.51 -13.21
C PRO A 279 -18.11 -0.32 -12.62
N ASN A 280 -18.19 0.78 -13.37
CA ASN A 280 -18.83 2.04 -12.93
C ASN A 280 -18.27 2.62 -11.61
N GLY A 281 -17.04 2.25 -11.22
CA GLY A 281 -16.45 2.65 -9.94
C GLY A 281 -16.93 1.85 -8.72
N GLU A 282 -17.71 0.78 -8.93
CA GLU A 282 -18.28 -0.03 -7.85
C GLU A 282 -17.33 -1.16 -7.42
N LYS A 283 -16.73 -1.02 -6.23
CA LYS A 283 -15.79 -2.01 -5.65
C LYS A 283 -16.41 -3.40 -5.47
N TRP A 284 -17.61 -3.47 -4.89
CA TRP A 284 -18.27 -4.73 -4.49
C TRP A 284 -18.98 -5.42 -5.65
N THR A 285 -18.24 -5.62 -6.74
CA THR A 285 -18.67 -6.30 -7.95
C THR A 285 -17.62 -7.34 -8.35
N TYR A 286 -18.04 -8.37 -9.10
CA TYR A 286 -17.12 -9.36 -9.66
C TYR A 286 -16.83 -9.01 -11.12
N ALA A 287 -15.58 -8.65 -11.42
CA ALA A 287 -15.19 -8.25 -12.77
C ALA A 287 -13.73 -8.61 -13.07
N LYS A 288 -13.42 -8.81 -14.35
CA LYS A 288 -12.04 -8.93 -14.84
C LYS A 288 -11.42 -7.53 -14.98
N PRO A 289 -10.10 -7.39 -14.83
CA PRO A 289 -9.42 -6.13 -15.06
C PRO A 289 -9.49 -5.69 -16.53
N ASP A 290 -9.61 -4.38 -16.75
CA ASP A 290 -9.36 -3.75 -18.05
C ASP A 290 -7.87 -3.39 -18.16
N TYR A 291 -7.11 -4.19 -18.94
CA TYR A 291 -5.68 -3.98 -19.10
C TYR A 291 -5.32 -2.77 -19.97
N VAL A 292 -6.20 -2.33 -20.89
CA VAL A 292 -5.96 -1.11 -21.67
C VAL A 292 -6.13 0.11 -20.77
N ALA A 293 -7.16 0.11 -19.92
CA ALA A 293 -7.33 1.14 -18.89
C ALA A 293 -6.14 1.16 -17.92
N LEU A 294 -5.67 -0.01 -17.48
CA LEU A 294 -4.49 -0.14 -16.61
C LEU A 294 -3.25 0.51 -17.23
N LYS A 295 -2.96 0.18 -18.50
CA LYS A 295 -1.84 0.73 -19.26
C LYS A 295 -1.95 2.24 -19.42
N SER A 296 -3.13 2.73 -19.77
CA SER A 296 -3.42 4.16 -19.92
C SER A 296 -3.16 4.93 -18.62
N ILE A 297 -3.60 4.38 -17.47
CA ILE A 297 -3.36 4.96 -16.14
C ILE A 297 -1.86 5.04 -15.85
N PHE A 298 -1.12 3.94 -16.01
CA PHE A 298 0.32 3.95 -15.77
C PHE A 298 1.07 4.85 -16.76
N ASN A 299 0.68 4.90 -18.03
CA ASN A 299 1.26 5.82 -19.00
C ASN A 299 1.07 7.28 -18.56
N TYR A 300 -0.15 7.66 -18.15
CA TYR A 300 -0.47 8.98 -17.64
C TYR A 300 0.38 9.36 -16.40
N TRP A 301 0.47 8.47 -15.42
CA TRP A 301 1.25 8.72 -14.19
C TRP A 301 2.76 8.71 -14.41
N GLN A 302 3.28 7.77 -15.21
CA GLN A 302 4.71 7.68 -15.48
C GLN A 302 5.20 8.91 -16.25
N GLN A 303 4.51 9.31 -17.33
CA GLN A 303 4.88 10.50 -18.10
C GLN A 303 4.62 11.79 -17.32
N GLY A 304 3.51 11.84 -16.58
CA GLY A 304 3.11 13.00 -15.82
C GLY A 304 4.04 13.33 -14.64
N MET A 305 4.59 12.32 -13.99
CA MET A 305 5.46 12.50 -12.83
C MET A 305 6.94 12.65 -13.23
N HIS A 306 7.36 12.10 -14.38
CA HIS A 306 8.75 12.12 -14.81
C HIS A 306 9.34 13.53 -14.86
N GLY A 307 10.49 13.73 -14.20
CA GLY A 307 11.18 15.01 -14.11
C GLY A 307 10.47 16.09 -13.28
N ARG A 308 9.34 15.77 -12.64
CA ARG A 308 8.54 16.72 -11.84
C ARG A 308 8.34 16.26 -10.40
N ALA A 309 8.05 14.97 -10.22
CA ALA A 309 7.75 14.38 -8.93
C ALA A 309 8.12 12.89 -8.89
N TRP A 310 7.83 12.21 -7.78
CA TRP A 310 8.20 10.80 -7.60
C TRP A 310 7.03 9.87 -7.26
N ASN A 311 6.97 8.73 -7.96
CA ASN A 311 5.97 7.69 -7.75
C ASN A 311 6.40 6.70 -6.66
N ALA A 312 5.45 6.29 -5.81
CA ALA A 312 5.52 5.02 -5.10
C ALA A 312 4.85 3.93 -5.95
N LEU A 313 5.62 2.91 -6.37
CA LEU A 313 5.15 1.83 -7.23
C LEU A 313 4.74 0.63 -6.39
N PHE A 314 3.53 0.12 -6.57
CA PHE A 314 3.05 -1.05 -5.83
C PHE A 314 1.92 -1.75 -6.56
N TRP A 315 1.81 -3.06 -6.32
CA TRP A 315 0.62 -3.84 -6.66
C TRP A 315 -0.25 -4.14 -5.43
N CYS A 316 0.40 -4.49 -4.32
CA CYS A 316 -0.25 -4.99 -3.14
C CYS A 316 -0.02 -4.08 -1.93
N ASN A 317 -0.98 -4.14 -1.01
CA ASN A 317 -0.87 -3.70 0.36
C ASN A 317 -1.91 -4.49 1.20
N HIS A 318 -2.03 -4.17 2.49
CA HIS A 318 -2.98 -4.82 3.41
C HIS A 318 -4.48 -4.55 3.12
N ASP A 319 -4.79 -3.73 2.11
CA ASP A 319 -6.15 -3.34 1.71
C ASP A 319 -6.53 -3.81 0.30
N GLN A 320 -5.61 -4.46 -0.40
CA GLN A 320 -5.79 -4.89 -1.78
C GLN A 320 -5.68 -6.40 -1.90
N PRO A 321 -6.43 -7.04 -2.81
CA PRO A 321 -6.23 -8.45 -3.13
C PRO A 321 -4.79 -8.74 -3.56
N ARG A 322 -4.34 -9.99 -3.40
CA ARG A 322 -3.00 -10.38 -3.84
C ARG A 322 -2.93 -10.38 -5.37
N ILE A 323 -1.85 -9.80 -5.90
CA ILE A 323 -1.78 -9.44 -7.31
C ILE A 323 -1.82 -10.65 -8.25
N VAL A 324 -1.21 -11.76 -7.87
CA VAL A 324 -1.22 -12.99 -8.67
C VAL A 324 -2.64 -13.54 -8.83
N SER A 325 -3.46 -13.47 -7.79
CA SER A 325 -4.88 -13.84 -7.84
C SER A 325 -5.73 -12.84 -8.61
N ARG A 326 -5.33 -11.57 -8.61
CA ARG A 326 -6.11 -10.48 -9.20
C ARG A 326 -5.88 -10.36 -10.70
N PHE A 327 -4.63 -10.30 -11.13
CA PHE A 327 -4.20 -10.02 -12.51
C PHE A 327 -3.32 -11.13 -13.12
N GLY A 328 -3.04 -12.20 -12.36
CA GLY A 328 -2.26 -13.34 -12.83
C GLY A 328 -3.09 -14.63 -12.88
N ASP A 329 -2.43 -15.74 -12.60
CA ASP A 329 -3.03 -17.07 -12.56
C ASP A 329 -2.77 -17.74 -11.20
N GLU A 330 -3.75 -18.45 -10.65
CA GLU A 330 -3.58 -19.24 -9.41
C GLU A 330 -3.28 -20.73 -9.70
N GLY A 331 -3.29 -21.15 -10.96
CA GLY A 331 -3.06 -22.52 -11.40
C GLY A 331 -1.64 -22.78 -11.89
N GLU A 332 -1.52 -23.50 -13.02
CA GLU A 332 -0.24 -23.96 -13.58
C GLU A 332 0.72 -22.83 -13.94
N LEU A 333 0.21 -21.62 -14.20
CA LEU A 333 1.01 -20.44 -14.57
C LEU A 333 1.24 -19.49 -13.39
N HIS A 334 1.00 -19.94 -12.16
CA HIS A 334 1.18 -19.17 -10.92
C HIS A 334 2.54 -18.48 -10.83
N GLN A 335 3.63 -19.26 -10.83
CA GLN A 335 4.97 -18.68 -10.71
C GLN A 335 5.30 -17.76 -11.90
N THR A 336 4.86 -18.12 -13.10
CA THR A 336 5.14 -17.36 -14.32
C THR A 336 4.48 -15.99 -14.29
N SER A 337 3.19 -15.95 -13.97
CA SER A 337 2.41 -14.71 -13.84
C SER A 337 2.89 -13.83 -12.69
N ALA A 338 3.22 -14.41 -11.52
CA ALA A 338 3.78 -13.67 -10.39
C ALA A 338 5.11 -12.97 -10.76
N LYS A 339 6.01 -13.68 -11.45
CA LYS A 339 7.28 -13.10 -11.94
C LYS A 339 7.06 -12.00 -12.96
N MET A 340 6.13 -12.21 -13.91
CA MET A 340 5.81 -11.21 -14.92
C MET A 340 5.27 -9.93 -14.28
N LEU A 341 4.34 -10.03 -13.33
CA LEU A 341 3.77 -8.88 -12.63
C LEU A 341 4.85 -8.10 -11.86
N ALA A 342 5.79 -8.80 -11.22
CA ALA A 342 6.95 -8.20 -10.57
C ALA A 342 7.82 -7.43 -11.57
N MET A 343 8.20 -8.09 -12.68
CA MET A 343 9.01 -7.50 -13.74
C MET A 343 8.30 -6.29 -14.39
N LEU A 344 7.00 -6.39 -14.64
CA LEU A 344 6.24 -5.32 -15.25
C LEU A 344 6.31 -4.02 -14.45
N LEU A 345 6.14 -4.10 -13.13
CA LEU A 345 6.14 -2.93 -12.24
C LEU A 345 7.55 -2.43 -11.91
N HIS A 346 8.49 -3.33 -11.59
CA HIS A 346 9.83 -2.93 -11.13
C HIS A 346 10.67 -2.23 -12.20
N GLY A 347 10.32 -2.40 -13.48
CA GLY A 347 10.95 -1.73 -14.61
C GLY A 347 10.50 -0.28 -14.82
N MET A 348 9.51 0.21 -14.06
CA MET A 348 8.97 1.56 -14.15
C MET A 348 9.72 2.58 -13.27
N GLN A 349 9.46 3.88 -13.48
CA GLN A 349 10.03 4.96 -12.69
C GLN A 349 9.30 5.11 -11.36
N GLY A 350 10.07 5.12 -10.27
CA GLY A 350 9.57 5.30 -8.91
C GLY A 350 10.27 4.36 -7.94
N THR A 351 9.82 4.40 -6.69
CA THR A 351 10.30 3.50 -5.62
C THR A 351 9.36 2.30 -5.50
N PRO A 352 9.80 1.07 -5.77
CA PRO A 352 8.98 -0.12 -5.61
C PRO A 352 8.71 -0.46 -4.14
N TYR A 353 7.47 -0.85 -3.87
CA TYR A 353 7.01 -1.43 -2.63
C TYR A 353 6.60 -2.88 -2.87
N ILE A 354 7.12 -3.78 -2.03
CA ILE A 354 6.77 -5.20 -2.02
C ILE A 354 5.93 -5.45 -0.76
N TYR A 355 4.74 -6.01 -0.91
CA TYR A 355 3.91 -6.37 0.24
C TYR A 355 4.23 -7.78 0.74
N GLN A 356 4.11 -8.01 2.05
CA GLN A 356 4.48 -9.30 2.63
C GLN A 356 3.81 -10.50 1.95
N GLY A 357 4.63 -11.43 1.45
CA GLY A 357 4.19 -12.63 0.74
C GLY A 357 4.07 -12.47 -0.78
N GLU A 358 4.18 -11.26 -1.32
CA GLU A 358 4.20 -11.01 -2.77
C GLU A 358 5.42 -11.68 -3.42
N GLU A 359 6.56 -11.66 -2.73
CA GLU A 359 7.83 -12.23 -3.19
C GLU A 359 7.85 -13.77 -3.25
N ILE A 360 6.90 -14.43 -2.60
CA ILE A 360 6.69 -15.88 -2.72
C ILE A 360 5.43 -16.22 -3.53
N GLY A 361 4.74 -15.20 -4.06
CA GLY A 361 3.50 -15.37 -4.82
C GLY A 361 2.33 -15.86 -3.98
N MET A 362 2.17 -15.41 -2.73
CA MET A 362 0.96 -15.73 -1.96
C MET A 362 -0.30 -15.34 -2.75
N THR A 363 -1.35 -16.15 -2.62
CA THR A 363 -2.63 -15.97 -3.30
C THR A 363 -3.72 -15.49 -2.33
N ASN A 364 -4.87 -15.06 -2.85
CA ASN A 364 -6.08 -14.91 -2.06
C ASN A 364 -6.41 -16.26 -1.38
N PRO A 365 -6.98 -16.25 -0.16
CA PRO A 365 -7.28 -17.47 0.58
C PRO A 365 -8.54 -18.19 0.09
N ASN A 366 -9.35 -17.54 -0.75
CA ASN A 366 -10.59 -18.10 -1.31
C ASN A 366 -11.54 -18.68 -0.24
N PHE A 367 -11.73 -17.94 0.86
CA PHE A 367 -12.62 -18.36 1.95
C PHE A 367 -14.05 -18.60 1.47
N THR A 368 -14.63 -19.72 1.92
CA THR A 368 -15.94 -20.22 1.48
C THR A 368 -17.05 -20.00 2.50
N SER A 369 -16.75 -19.35 3.63
CA SER A 369 -17.74 -18.95 4.64
C SER A 369 -17.50 -17.51 5.10
N ILE A 370 -18.58 -16.75 5.31
CA ILE A 370 -18.51 -15.42 5.90
C ILE A 370 -17.85 -15.42 7.30
N LYS A 371 -17.90 -16.57 7.99
CA LYS A 371 -17.28 -16.76 9.32
C LYS A 371 -15.75 -16.75 9.29
N ASP A 372 -15.14 -16.89 8.12
CA ASP A 372 -13.68 -16.86 7.98
C ASP A 372 -13.13 -15.44 7.77
N TYR A 373 -14.00 -14.48 7.42
CA TYR A 373 -13.66 -13.07 7.29
C TYR A 373 -13.68 -12.36 8.67
N ARG A 374 -12.93 -11.26 8.77
CA ARG A 374 -12.74 -10.44 9.98
C ARG A 374 -12.97 -8.96 9.70
N ASP A 375 -12.68 -8.52 8.49
CA ASP A 375 -12.72 -7.11 8.09
C ASP A 375 -14.13 -6.50 8.13
N VAL A 376 -14.26 -5.36 8.81
CA VAL A 376 -15.54 -4.67 9.00
C VAL A 376 -16.18 -4.24 7.67
N GLU A 377 -15.38 -3.79 6.71
CA GLU A 377 -15.86 -3.39 5.38
C GLU A 377 -16.48 -4.60 4.64
N SER A 378 -15.82 -5.75 4.72
CA SER A 378 -16.27 -7.02 4.13
C SER A 378 -17.56 -7.55 4.78
N LEU A 379 -17.67 -7.45 6.12
CA LEU A 379 -18.89 -7.85 6.85
C LEU A 379 -20.07 -6.93 6.53
N ASN A 380 -19.84 -5.62 6.46
CA ASN A 380 -20.85 -4.65 6.06
C ASN A 380 -21.30 -4.88 4.61
N ALA A 381 -20.36 -5.08 3.69
CA ALA A 381 -20.66 -5.37 2.29
C ALA A 381 -21.45 -6.67 2.11
N TYR A 382 -21.13 -7.72 2.88
CA TYR A 382 -21.92 -8.96 2.88
C TYR A 382 -23.39 -8.68 3.22
N GLN A 383 -23.64 -7.87 4.26
CA GLN A 383 -25.00 -7.51 4.66
C GLN A 383 -25.70 -6.63 3.60
N GLU A 384 -25.02 -5.62 3.07
CA GLU A 384 -25.59 -4.75 2.02
C GLU A 384 -25.94 -5.53 0.73
N LEU A 385 -25.08 -6.44 0.29
CA LEU A 385 -25.33 -7.26 -0.90
C LEU A 385 -26.46 -8.27 -0.65
N LYS A 386 -26.60 -8.78 0.57
CA LYS A 386 -27.72 -9.63 0.97
C LYS A 386 -29.04 -8.86 0.98
N ASP A 387 -29.03 -7.61 1.43
CA ASP A 387 -30.19 -6.71 1.39
C ASP A 387 -30.58 -6.35 -0.06
N LYS A 388 -29.61 -6.37 -0.99
CA LYS A 388 -29.83 -6.31 -2.44
C LYS A 388 -30.27 -7.65 -3.08
N HIS A 389 -30.53 -8.67 -2.27
CA HIS A 389 -31.03 -9.99 -2.68
C HIS A 389 -30.05 -10.83 -3.53
N LEU A 390 -28.74 -10.62 -3.42
CA LEU A 390 -27.76 -11.54 -4.02
C LEU A 390 -27.71 -12.85 -3.24
N SER A 391 -27.39 -13.96 -3.93
CA SER A 391 -27.20 -15.26 -3.27
C SER A 391 -25.89 -15.29 -2.47
N GLU A 392 -25.84 -16.10 -1.40
CA GLU A 392 -24.63 -16.24 -0.58
C GLU A 392 -23.41 -16.67 -1.41
N THR A 393 -23.59 -17.56 -2.38
CA THR A 393 -22.53 -17.98 -3.31
C THR A 393 -21.97 -16.82 -4.13
N GLU A 394 -22.83 -15.94 -4.63
CA GLU A 394 -22.40 -14.76 -5.40
C GLU A 394 -21.66 -13.76 -4.51
N ILE A 395 -22.16 -13.52 -3.30
CA ILE A 395 -21.53 -12.61 -2.34
C ILE A 395 -20.13 -13.13 -1.96
N LEU A 396 -20.00 -14.42 -1.62
CA LEU A 396 -18.71 -15.01 -1.28
C LEU A 396 -17.72 -14.98 -2.46
N LYS A 397 -18.21 -15.11 -3.70
CA LYS A 397 -17.38 -14.95 -4.90
C LYS A 397 -16.87 -13.52 -5.06
N ILE A 398 -17.68 -12.51 -4.75
CA ILE A 398 -17.25 -11.10 -4.73
C ILE A 398 -16.22 -10.87 -3.62
N LEU A 399 -16.48 -11.37 -2.39
CA LEU A 399 -15.56 -11.23 -1.26
C LEU A 399 -14.20 -11.90 -1.55
N ALA A 400 -14.19 -13.10 -2.14
CA ALA A 400 -12.97 -13.80 -2.54
C ALA A 400 -12.12 -12.99 -3.53
N GLN A 401 -12.74 -12.10 -4.33
CA GLN A 401 -12.01 -11.19 -5.22
C GLN A 401 -11.65 -9.85 -4.55
N LYS A 402 -12.48 -9.31 -3.65
CA LYS A 402 -12.43 -7.89 -3.26
C LYS A 402 -12.13 -7.61 -1.79
N SER A 403 -12.27 -8.59 -0.90
CA SER A 403 -12.06 -8.39 0.53
C SER A 403 -10.63 -7.97 0.85
N ARG A 404 -10.48 -7.05 1.82
CA ARG A 404 -9.18 -6.65 2.38
C ARG A 404 -8.50 -7.82 3.09
N ASP A 405 -9.28 -8.76 3.65
CA ASP A 405 -8.75 -9.94 4.35
C ASP A 405 -7.91 -10.85 3.44
N ASN A 406 -8.09 -10.77 2.12
CA ASN A 406 -7.32 -11.52 1.16
C ASN A 406 -5.80 -11.28 1.26
N ALA A 407 -5.39 -10.06 1.67
CA ALA A 407 -4.00 -9.71 1.91
C ALA A 407 -3.58 -9.83 3.39
N ARG A 408 -4.49 -10.16 4.30
CA ARG A 408 -4.24 -10.15 5.75
C ARG A 408 -4.05 -11.54 6.35
N THR A 409 -4.13 -12.59 5.55
CA THR A 409 -3.79 -13.94 6.03
C THR A 409 -2.33 -14.01 6.45
N PRO A 410 -1.98 -14.87 7.44
CA PRO A 410 -0.61 -15.07 7.88
C PRO A 410 0.38 -15.33 6.73
N VAL A 411 1.57 -14.73 6.81
CA VAL A 411 2.68 -15.04 5.90
C VAL A 411 3.03 -16.52 6.04
N GLN A 412 3.23 -17.18 4.89
CA GLN A 412 3.50 -18.60 4.80
C GLN A 412 5.01 -18.85 4.84
N TRP A 413 5.56 -19.11 6.03
CA TRP A 413 7.00 -19.26 6.23
C TRP A 413 7.52 -20.64 5.83
N ASP A 414 6.79 -21.69 6.20
CA ASP A 414 7.16 -23.08 5.91
C ASP A 414 5.91 -23.97 5.84
N ALA A 415 6.10 -25.30 5.73
CA ALA A 415 5.03 -26.27 5.60
C ALA A 415 4.52 -26.84 6.95
N SER A 416 4.96 -26.30 8.09
CA SER A 416 4.47 -26.74 9.41
C SER A 416 3.06 -26.24 9.69
N GLU A 417 2.48 -26.63 10.82
CA GLU A 417 1.18 -26.12 11.27
C GLU A 417 1.15 -24.58 11.21
N ASN A 418 0.03 -24.03 10.73
CA ASN A 418 -0.16 -22.60 10.48
C ASN A 418 0.95 -21.95 9.63
N ALA A 419 1.60 -22.71 8.76
CA ALA A 419 2.70 -22.26 7.90
C ALA A 419 3.91 -21.66 8.64
N GLY A 420 4.16 -22.09 9.88
CA GLY A 420 5.26 -21.57 10.71
C GLY A 420 5.03 -20.14 11.22
N PHE A 421 3.82 -19.58 11.04
CA PHE A 421 3.46 -18.24 11.52
C PHE A 421 3.29 -18.19 13.05
N SER A 422 2.63 -19.19 13.65
CA SER A 422 2.29 -19.22 15.07
C SER A 422 2.14 -20.67 15.56
N ASP A 423 2.61 -20.92 16.79
CA ASP A 423 2.32 -22.15 17.54
C ASP A 423 0.91 -22.16 18.16
N GLY A 424 0.22 -21.00 18.16
CA GLY A 424 -1.15 -20.82 18.62
C GLY A 424 -2.16 -20.84 17.47
N LYS A 425 -3.41 -20.48 17.76
CA LYS A 425 -4.46 -20.37 16.72
C LYS A 425 -4.39 -18.98 16.07
N PRO A 426 -4.10 -18.86 14.76
CA PRO A 426 -4.06 -17.57 14.08
C PRO A 426 -5.37 -16.78 14.20
N TRP A 427 -5.26 -15.45 14.32
CA TRP A 427 -6.42 -14.54 14.43
C TRP A 427 -7.34 -14.60 13.19
N ILE A 428 -6.75 -14.91 12.03
CA ILE A 428 -7.42 -15.25 10.78
C ILE A 428 -6.75 -16.49 10.17
N ASN A 429 -7.53 -17.36 9.53
CA ASN A 429 -7.03 -18.63 9.01
C ASN A 429 -5.93 -18.42 7.95
N VAL A 430 -4.94 -19.33 7.94
CA VAL A 430 -3.93 -19.40 6.88
C VAL A 430 -4.58 -19.91 5.59
N ALA A 431 -4.11 -19.42 4.43
CA ALA A 431 -4.54 -19.98 3.15
C ALA A 431 -4.06 -21.44 3.03
N GLN A 432 -4.90 -22.31 2.48
CA GLN A 432 -4.66 -23.77 2.53
C GLN A 432 -3.48 -24.25 1.68
N ASN A 433 -3.00 -23.43 0.75
CA ASN A 433 -1.91 -23.75 -0.19
C ASN A 433 -0.50 -23.57 0.41
N TYR A 434 -0.36 -23.34 1.71
CA TYR A 434 0.94 -23.08 2.35
C TYR A 434 1.93 -24.25 2.27
N HIS A 435 1.46 -25.48 2.07
CA HIS A 435 2.33 -26.62 1.83
C HIS A 435 3.08 -26.53 0.48
N GLU A 436 2.57 -25.74 -0.47
CA GLU A 436 3.14 -25.57 -1.82
C GLU A 436 3.73 -24.17 -2.03
N ILE A 437 3.19 -23.16 -1.33
CA ILE A 437 3.62 -21.78 -1.40
C ILE A 437 4.10 -21.37 -0.01
N ASN A 438 5.41 -21.39 0.22
CA ASN A 438 6.00 -20.89 1.46
C ASN A 438 7.44 -20.41 1.23
N ALA A 439 7.95 -19.61 2.17
CA ALA A 439 9.27 -19.00 2.07
C ALA A 439 10.40 -20.04 2.09
N GLU A 440 10.30 -21.11 2.89
CA GLU A 440 11.31 -22.18 2.92
C GLU A 440 11.47 -22.83 1.53
N GLN A 441 10.37 -23.22 0.90
CA GLN A 441 10.36 -23.80 -0.44
C GLN A 441 10.86 -22.79 -1.50
N ALA A 442 10.41 -21.54 -1.43
CA ALA A 442 10.84 -20.50 -2.37
C ALA A 442 12.35 -20.23 -2.29
N LEU A 443 12.97 -20.35 -1.10
CA LEU A 443 14.41 -20.19 -0.92
C LEU A 443 15.22 -21.38 -1.44
N GLN A 444 14.65 -22.59 -1.44
CA GLN A 444 15.28 -23.79 -1.99
C GLN A 444 15.29 -23.80 -3.53
N ASP A 445 14.23 -23.28 -4.17
CA ASP A 445 14.14 -23.18 -5.63
C ASP A 445 14.78 -21.89 -6.15
N LYS A 446 15.93 -21.98 -6.82
CA LYS A 446 16.62 -20.82 -7.43
C LYS A 446 15.87 -20.17 -8.60
N LYS A 447 14.82 -20.82 -9.11
CA LYS A 447 13.93 -20.27 -10.12
C LYS A 447 12.66 -19.68 -9.52
N SER A 448 12.52 -19.61 -8.20
CA SER A 448 11.30 -19.13 -7.56
C SER A 448 11.00 -17.64 -7.82
N VAL A 449 9.78 -17.23 -7.45
CA VAL A 449 9.37 -15.82 -7.43
C VAL A 449 10.31 -14.99 -6.54
N PHE A 450 10.81 -15.54 -5.43
CA PHE A 450 11.69 -14.84 -4.49
C PHE A 450 12.98 -14.36 -5.16
N TYR A 451 13.65 -15.25 -5.91
CA TYR A 451 14.88 -14.89 -6.60
C TYR A 451 14.64 -13.95 -7.80
N THR A 452 13.42 -13.92 -8.33
CA THR A 452 13.01 -12.91 -9.32
C THR A 452 12.98 -11.51 -8.67
N TYR A 453 12.30 -11.35 -7.52
CA TYR A 453 12.33 -10.09 -6.78
C TYR A 453 13.74 -9.68 -6.36
N GLN A 454 14.53 -10.61 -5.82
CA GLN A 454 15.93 -10.35 -5.45
C GLN A 454 16.75 -9.85 -6.66
N ARG A 455 16.56 -10.45 -7.85
CA ARG A 455 17.22 -9.99 -9.08
C ARG A 455 16.77 -8.61 -9.50
N LEU A 456 15.46 -8.31 -9.44
CA LEU A 456 14.90 -7.00 -9.77
C LEU A 456 15.46 -5.90 -8.85
N ILE A 457 15.52 -6.17 -7.54
CA ILE A 457 16.13 -5.27 -6.55
C ILE A 457 17.59 -5.00 -6.90
N LYS A 458 18.36 -6.05 -7.22
CA LYS A 458 19.77 -5.92 -7.61
C LYS A 458 19.94 -5.08 -8.89
N LEU A 459 19.12 -5.33 -9.92
CA LEU A 459 19.17 -4.59 -11.19
C LEU A 459 18.91 -3.10 -10.98
N ARG A 460 17.91 -2.73 -10.17
CA ARG A 460 17.64 -1.33 -9.83
C ARG A 460 18.88 -0.65 -9.24
N LYS A 461 19.56 -1.32 -8.30
CA LYS A 461 20.77 -0.78 -7.66
C LYS A 461 21.97 -0.65 -8.61
N GLU A 462 22.07 -1.51 -9.61
CA GLU A 462 23.21 -1.57 -10.55
C GLU A 462 23.03 -0.70 -11.80
N LEU A 463 21.79 -0.46 -12.24
CA LEU A 463 21.49 0.14 -13.54
C LEU A 463 20.64 1.42 -13.38
N PRO A 464 21.22 2.62 -13.57
CA PRO A 464 20.52 3.89 -13.41
C PRO A 464 19.23 4.03 -14.22
N VAL A 465 19.12 3.36 -15.37
CA VAL A 465 17.92 3.39 -16.23
C VAL A 465 16.63 2.96 -15.52
N PHE A 466 16.72 2.13 -14.47
CA PHE A 466 15.56 1.74 -13.66
C PHE A 466 15.03 2.91 -12.81
N THR A 467 15.90 3.83 -12.43
CA THR A 467 15.60 4.96 -11.54
C THR A 467 15.36 6.24 -12.34
N ASP A 468 16.26 6.57 -13.25
CA ASP A 468 16.28 7.88 -13.93
C ASP A 468 15.61 7.86 -15.31
N GLY A 469 15.30 6.69 -15.86
CA GLY A 469 14.73 6.56 -17.20
C GLY A 469 13.40 7.30 -17.38
N ASP A 470 13.16 7.82 -18.58
CA ASP A 470 11.81 8.25 -19.00
C ASP A 470 10.86 7.06 -19.15
N TYR A 471 9.59 7.28 -19.53
CA TYR A 471 8.66 6.20 -19.84
C TYR A 471 7.98 6.43 -21.17
N ARG A 472 8.04 5.42 -22.04
CA ARG A 472 7.34 5.41 -23.33
C ARG A 472 6.61 4.09 -23.53
N ASP A 473 5.28 4.11 -23.54
CA ASP A 473 4.48 2.98 -23.98
C ASP A 473 4.66 2.75 -25.49
N LEU A 474 4.84 1.49 -25.88
CA LEU A 474 5.05 1.09 -27.27
C LEU A 474 3.79 0.51 -27.91
N LEU A 475 2.84 0.03 -27.11
CA LEU A 475 1.65 -0.67 -27.59
C LEU A 475 0.40 -0.30 -26.77
N PRO A 476 0.06 0.99 -26.56
CA PRO A 476 -0.93 1.41 -25.56
C PRO A 476 -2.31 0.74 -25.70
N GLU A 477 -2.76 0.51 -26.92
CA GLU A 477 -4.09 -0.08 -27.22
C GLU A 477 -4.10 -1.61 -27.26
N HIS A 478 -2.95 -2.30 -27.15
CA HIS A 478 -2.94 -3.76 -27.21
C HIS A 478 -3.54 -4.35 -25.93
N PRO A 479 -4.53 -5.26 -26.00
CA PRO A 479 -5.25 -5.75 -24.82
C PRO A 479 -4.41 -6.64 -23.90
N TRP A 480 -3.48 -7.43 -24.47
CA TRP A 480 -2.73 -8.43 -23.70
C TRP A 480 -1.22 -8.18 -23.57
N VAL A 481 -0.62 -7.37 -24.43
CA VAL A 481 0.82 -7.11 -24.39
C VAL A 481 1.07 -5.71 -23.87
N TRP A 482 1.87 -5.63 -22.82
CA TRP A 482 2.39 -4.38 -22.29
C TRP A 482 3.87 -4.28 -22.61
N ALA A 483 4.20 -3.36 -23.52
CA ALA A 483 5.56 -3.09 -23.93
C ALA A 483 5.88 -1.62 -23.67
N TYR A 484 6.97 -1.33 -22.95
CA TYR A 484 7.42 0.05 -22.73
C TYR A 484 8.93 0.16 -22.74
N GLN A 485 9.42 1.38 -22.95
CA GLN A 485 10.84 1.74 -22.90
C GLN A 485 11.12 2.74 -21.79
N ARG A 486 12.35 2.64 -21.28
CA ARG A 486 12.98 3.60 -20.37
C ARG A 486 14.33 4.00 -20.94
N HIS A 487 14.58 5.30 -21.09
CA HIS A 487 15.82 5.83 -21.61
C HIS A 487 16.53 6.71 -20.57
N ALA A 488 17.79 6.39 -20.26
CA ALA A 488 18.68 7.23 -19.45
C ALA A 488 20.14 6.97 -19.83
N ASP A 489 20.96 8.04 -19.84
CA ASP A 489 22.41 7.97 -20.06
C ASP A 489 22.85 7.14 -21.26
N GLY A 490 22.11 7.24 -22.38
CA GLY A 490 22.40 6.51 -23.61
C GLY A 490 22.06 5.03 -23.57
N LYS A 491 21.50 4.51 -22.48
CA LYS A 491 20.96 3.15 -22.37
C LYS A 491 19.45 3.14 -22.54
N THR A 492 18.93 2.07 -23.12
CA THR A 492 17.48 1.84 -23.25
C THR A 492 17.12 0.50 -22.64
N LEU A 493 16.29 0.51 -21.60
CA LEU A 493 15.60 -0.68 -21.09
C LEU A 493 14.27 -0.81 -21.83
N THR A 494 14.04 -1.96 -22.47
CA THR A 494 12.73 -2.33 -23.00
C THR A 494 12.14 -3.42 -22.13
N VAL A 495 10.92 -3.21 -21.66
CA VAL A 495 10.14 -4.20 -20.91
C VAL A 495 9.03 -4.71 -21.80
N LEU A 496 8.89 -6.02 -21.91
CA LEU A 496 7.84 -6.73 -22.63
C LEU A 496 7.13 -7.65 -21.64
N ALA A 497 5.81 -7.59 -21.57
CA ALA A 497 5.01 -8.43 -20.71
C ALA A 497 3.74 -8.90 -21.43
N ASN A 498 3.52 -10.22 -21.45
CA ASN A 498 2.24 -10.81 -21.80
C ASN A 498 1.36 -10.90 -20.54
N LEU A 499 0.16 -10.33 -20.58
CA LEU A 499 -0.82 -10.28 -19.51
C LEU A 499 -1.89 -11.39 -19.63
N SER A 500 -1.77 -12.28 -20.62
CA SER A 500 -2.70 -13.39 -20.83
C SER A 500 -2.02 -14.76 -20.67
N ASP A 501 -2.87 -15.78 -20.57
CA ASP A 501 -2.55 -17.20 -20.56
C ASP A 501 -2.38 -17.79 -21.98
N GLU A 502 -2.35 -16.95 -23.01
CA GLU A 502 -2.20 -17.34 -24.42
C GLU A 502 -0.94 -16.74 -25.04
N LEU A 503 -0.34 -17.44 -26.01
CA LEU A 503 0.75 -16.91 -26.82
C LEU A 503 0.33 -15.61 -27.52
N GLN A 504 1.14 -14.55 -27.38
CA GLN A 504 0.91 -13.28 -28.09
C GLN A 504 2.03 -13.02 -29.09
N SER A 505 1.68 -12.82 -30.35
CA SER A 505 2.62 -12.40 -31.40
C SER A 505 2.41 -10.93 -31.75
N ILE A 506 3.47 -10.14 -31.67
CA ILE A 506 3.43 -8.70 -31.96
C ILE A 506 4.49 -8.32 -32.99
N THR A 507 4.18 -7.34 -33.83
CA THR A 507 5.15 -6.70 -34.72
C THR A 507 5.77 -5.50 -33.99
N LEU A 508 7.00 -5.66 -33.51
CA LEU A 508 7.69 -4.62 -32.76
C LEU A 508 9.21 -4.77 -32.94
N ASN A 509 9.85 -3.70 -33.45
CA ASN A 509 11.31 -3.68 -33.62
C ASN A 509 11.98 -3.13 -32.35
N VAL A 510 12.51 -4.04 -31.53
CA VAL A 510 13.25 -3.72 -30.30
C VAL A 510 14.67 -4.24 -30.38
N LYS A 511 15.62 -3.45 -29.89
CA LYS A 511 17.04 -3.80 -29.81
C LYS A 511 17.43 -4.13 -28.38
N GLY A 512 18.60 -4.73 -28.22
CA GLY A 512 19.20 -4.98 -26.91
C GLY A 512 19.39 -6.47 -26.63
N GLU A 513 20.32 -6.72 -25.71
CA GLU A 513 20.60 -8.03 -25.15
C GLU A 513 19.58 -8.36 -24.06
N GLU A 514 19.27 -9.64 -23.89
CA GLU A 514 18.38 -10.09 -22.83
C GLU A 514 19.04 -9.86 -21.46
N LEU A 515 18.39 -9.05 -20.63
CA LEU A 515 18.82 -8.76 -19.27
C LEU A 515 18.14 -9.67 -18.25
N MET A 516 16.88 -10.03 -18.51
CA MET A 516 16.05 -10.87 -17.65
C MET A 516 14.87 -11.45 -18.44
N ASN A 517 14.54 -12.72 -18.21
CA ASN A 517 13.41 -13.42 -18.81
C ASN A 517 12.88 -14.43 -17.79
N ASN A 518 11.55 -14.52 -17.63
CA ASN A 518 10.93 -15.52 -16.75
C ASN A 518 10.68 -16.88 -17.46
N TYR A 519 11.04 -16.97 -18.75
CA TYR A 519 11.18 -18.19 -19.54
C TYR A 519 12.66 -18.46 -19.88
N VAL A 520 12.92 -19.55 -20.62
CA VAL A 520 14.27 -19.93 -21.06
C VAL A 520 14.79 -18.99 -22.15
N ASP A 521 13.96 -18.68 -23.14
CA ASP A 521 14.34 -17.89 -24.31
C ASP A 521 13.20 -16.93 -24.72
N LEU A 522 13.55 -15.89 -25.48
CA LEU A 522 12.61 -15.03 -26.19
C LEU A 522 12.60 -15.39 -27.68
N GLU A 523 11.44 -15.82 -28.18
CA GLU A 523 11.23 -16.03 -29.61
C GLU A 523 11.06 -14.69 -30.32
N ARG A 524 12.10 -14.24 -31.04
CA ARG A 524 12.04 -13.01 -31.84
C ARG A 524 12.83 -13.12 -33.14
N ASN A 525 12.34 -12.44 -34.16
CA ASN A 525 13.09 -12.12 -35.38
C ASN A 525 13.26 -10.59 -35.49
N THR A 526 13.63 -10.08 -36.66
CA THR A 526 13.88 -8.64 -36.85
C THR A 526 12.65 -7.75 -36.69
N GLU A 527 11.44 -8.29 -36.84
CA GLU A 527 10.19 -7.51 -36.84
C GLU A 527 9.12 -8.08 -35.92
N GLU A 528 9.15 -9.38 -35.63
CA GLU A 528 8.15 -10.07 -34.81
C GLU A 528 8.75 -10.62 -33.51
N ILE A 529 7.94 -10.56 -32.46
CA ILE A 529 8.21 -11.13 -31.15
C ILE A 529 7.02 -11.98 -30.75
N ALA A 530 7.28 -13.22 -30.33
CA ALA A 530 6.29 -14.10 -29.74
C ALA A 530 6.55 -14.20 -28.23
N LEU A 531 5.56 -13.80 -27.43
CA LEU A 531 5.59 -13.86 -25.98
C LEU A 531 4.72 -15.03 -25.50
N GLN A 532 5.33 -15.99 -24.83
CA GLN A 532 4.65 -17.12 -24.20
C GLN A 532 3.64 -16.64 -23.14
N PRO A 533 2.68 -17.48 -22.71
CA PRO A 533 1.73 -17.15 -21.64
C PRO A 533 2.43 -16.55 -20.41
N TYR A 534 2.00 -15.36 -20.00
CA TYR A 534 2.62 -14.59 -18.91
C TYR A 534 4.15 -14.39 -19.02
N GLN A 535 4.72 -14.37 -20.23
CA GLN A 535 6.15 -14.09 -20.38
C GLN A 535 6.45 -12.61 -20.12
N GLY A 536 7.42 -12.35 -19.24
CA GLY A 536 8.03 -11.05 -18.98
C GLY A 536 9.50 -11.06 -19.41
N VAL A 537 9.92 -10.06 -20.18
CA VAL A 537 11.30 -9.93 -20.69
C VAL A 537 11.80 -8.50 -20.55
N TYR A 538 13.06 -8.36 -20.12
CA TYR A 538 13.83 -7.13 -20.15
C TYR A 538 14.94 -7.24 -21.20
N LEU A 539 15.01 -6.23 -22.07
CA LEU A 539 16.11 -6.05 -23.02
C LEU A 539 16.85 -4.76 -22.68
N LEU A 540 18.18 -4.78 -22.75
CA LEU A 540 19.01 -3.59 -22.52
C LEU A 540 19.89 -3.33 -23.76
N SER A 541 19.85 -2.11 -24.29
CA SER A 541 20.67 -1.66 -25.43
C SER A 541 21.51 -0.44 -25.10
#